data_AF-A0A529QYT0-F1
#
_entry.id   AF-A0A529QYT0-F1
#
_cell.length_a   1.000
_cell.length_b   1.000
_cell.length_c   1.000
_cell.angle_alpha   90.00
_cell.angle_beta   90.00
_cell.angle_gamma   90.00
#
_symmetry.space_group_name_H-M   'P 1'
#
loop_
_entity.id
_entity.type
_entity.pdbx_description
1 polymer ?
#
loop_
_entity_poly.entity_id
_entity_poly.type
_entity_poly.pdbx_seq_one_letter_code
_entity_poly.pdbx_strand_id
1 'polypeptide(L)'
;YLGPLSVSHWINDGLMAVFFLLVGLEIKREMLDGQLSTWPRRVLPGIAAAGGMVVPALVYVLINRDNQAALSGWAIPTATDIAFALGVLSLLGSRVPASLKVFLTALAIIDDLGAVIIIALFYTSGLSLAYLAAAFGVIALLVLLNRMRAMKLWPYLLLGVVLWVLVLKSGVHATLAGVALALTIPLERSPGISDDTEHSPLHRLEHGLHKLVPFLVIPIFGFANAGVSLGGLSFAALIEPLTLGVAAGLVLGKLVGVFGSSALAIRFGLADLPVNAGWLHMLGISLLCGIGFTMSLFIGLLAFAADPALQDAVKVGILAGSLVAALLGAAVLLTAPAAGADEDVD
;
A
#
# COMPACT_ATOMS: atom_id res chain seq x y z
N TYR A 1 0.11 17.20 22.87
CA TYR A 1 1.49 17.01 22.39
C TYR A 1 2.12 15.91 23.23
N LEU A 2 2.91 15.04 22.61
CA LEU A 2 3.73 14.02 23.29
C LEU A 2 5.18 14.32 22.96
N GLY A 3 5.92 14.91 23.90
CA GLY A 3 7.25 15.47 23.61
C GLY A 3 7.18 16.59 22.56
N PRO A 4 8.06 16.60 21.54
CA PRO A 4 8.14 17.68 20.56
C PRO A 4 7.06 17.63 19.46
N LEU A 5 6.29 16.52 19.34
CA LEU A 5 5.33 16.31 18.26
C LEU A 5 3.89 16.29 18.77
N SER A 6 2.95 16.66 17.89
CA SER A 6 1.52 16.49 18.15
C SER A 6 1.16 15.01 18.18
N VAL A 7 0.04 14.66 18.82
CA VAL A 7 -0.43 13.26 18.83
C VAL A 7 -0.71 12.78 17.41
N SER A 8 -1.29 13.63 16.56
CA SER A 8 -1.53 13.34 15.15
C SER A 8 -0.22 13.11 14.37
N HIS A 9 0.85 13.88 14.61
CA HIS A 9 2.15 13.63 13.97
C HIS A 9 2.74 12.29 14.40
N TRP A 10 2.66 11.91 15.68
CA TRP A 10 3.12 10.59 16.12
C TRP A 10 2.35 9.45 15.46
N ILE A 11 1.04 9.60 15.31
CA ILE A 11 0.19 8.63 14.64
C ILE A 11 0.57 8.54 13.16
N ASN A 12 0.66 9.67 12.47
CA ASN A 12 0.84 9.69 11.02
C ASN A 12 2.28 9.36 10.61
N ASP A 13 3.29 9.97 11.22
CA ASP A 13 4.68 9.75 10.82
C ASP A 13 5.33 8.56 11.55
N GLY A 14 4.95 8.33 12.81
CA GLY A 14 5.50 7.26 13.63
C GLY A 14 4.91 5.91 13.25
N LEU A 15 3.58 5.77 13.29
CA LEU A 15 2.95 4.48 12.97
C LEU A 15 3.11 4.12 11.49
N MET A 16 3.02 5.09 10.58
CA MET A 16 3.24 4.78 9.16
C MET A 16 4.69 4.42 8.87
N ALA A 17 5.69 4.95 9.60
CA ALA A 17 7.05 4.45 9.46
C ALA A 17 7.18 2.97 9.86
N VAL A 18 6.42 2.51 10.87
CA VAL A 18 6.35 1.08 11.24
C VAL A 18 5.61 0.26 10.18
N PHE A 19 4.51 0.77 9.63
CA PHE A 19 3.79 0.13 8.53
C PHE A 19 4.69 -0.03 7.29
N PHE A 20 5.37 1.04 6.85
CA PHE A 20 6.25 0.99 5.69
C PHE A 20 7.55 0.23 5.94
N LEU A 21 7.99 0.09 7.19
CA LEU A 21 9.01 -0.89 7.56
C LEU A 21 8.53 -2.30 7.25
N LEU A 22 7.30 -2.69 7.65
CA LEU A 22 6.72 -3.99 7.32
C LEU A 22 6.65 -4.19 5.79
N VAL A 23 6.07 -3.24 5.06
CA VAL A 23 5.98 -3.29 3.59
C VAL A 23 7.37 -3.43 2.96
N GLY A 24 8.37 -2.71 3.47
CA GLY A 24 9.75 -2.78 3.01
C GLY A 24 10.42 -4.15 3.26
N LEU A 25 10.08 -4.83 4.35
CA LEU A 25 10.58 -6.18 4.65
C LEU A 25 9.93 -7.19 3.71
N GLU A 26 8.62 -7.07 3.55
CA GLU A 26 7.80 -7.90 2.68
C GLU A 26 8.28 -7.86 1.23
N ILE A 27 8.47 -6.66 0.66
CA ILE A 27 8.96 -6.53 -0.71
C ILE A 27 10.37 -7.10 -0.87
N LYS A 28 11.23 -6.90 0.12
CA LYS A 28 12.58 -7.47 0.10
C LYS A 28 12.53 -9.00 0.14
N ARG A 29 11.70 -9.60 1.01
CA ARG A 29 11.49 -11.04 1.09
C ARG A 29 10.93 -11.57 -0.24
N GLU A 30 9.87 -10.94 -0.77
CA GLU A 30 9.22 -11.37 -2.01
C GLU A 30 10.16 -11.31 -3.22
N MET A 31 10.98 -10.26 -3.33
CA MET A 31 11.93 -10.09 -4.42
C MET A 31 13.12 -11.04 -4.34
N LEU A 32 13.57 -11.40 -3.13
CA LEU A 32 14.77 -12.21 -2.94
C LEU A 32 14.46 -13.71 -2.86
N ASP A 33 13.40 -14.09 -2.14
CA ASP A 33 13.10 -15.48 -1.75
C ASP A 33 11.65 -15.89 -2.02
N GLY A 34 10.75 -14.93 -2.33
CA GLY A 34 9.33 -15.19 -2.51
C GLY A 34 8.86 -15.34 -3.95
N GLN A 35 7.59 -15.04 -4.18
CA GLN A 35 6.90 -15.23 -5.46
C GLN A 35 7.30 -14.20 -6.49
N LEU A 36 7.79 -13.03 -6.07
CA LEU A 36 8.34 -12.02 -6.97
C LEU A 36 9.79 -12.32 -7.37
N SER A 37 10.42 -13.40 -6.91
CA SER A 37 11.84 -13.69 -7.18
C SER A 37 12.16 -14.03 -8.64
N THR A 38 11.19 -14.56 -9.40
CA THR A 38 11.37 -14.92 -10.82
C THR A 38 10.63 -13.96 -11.75
N TRP A 39 11.16 -13.77 -12.96
CA TRP A 39 10.56 -12.86 -13.94
C TRP A 39 9.11 -13.24 -14.31
N PRO A 40 8.78 -14.50 -14.67
CA PRO A 40 7.41 -14.84 -15.08
C PRO A 40 6.36 -14.57 -13.99
N ARG A 41 6.74 -14.75 -12.72
CA ARG A 41 5.83 -14.55 -11.57
C ARG A 41 5.64 -13.08 -11.20
N ARG A 42 6.63 -12.21 -11.45
CA ARG A 42 6.53 -10.76 -11.13
C ARG A 42 5.90 -9.92 -12.24
N VAL A 43 5.87 -10.40 -13.48
CA VAL A 43 5.38 -9.61 -14.63
C VAL A 43 3.90 -9.27 -14.48
N LEU A 44 3.05 -10.25 -14.13
CA LEU A 44 1.61 -9.99 -13.99
C LEU A 44 1.31 -8.99 -12.86
N PRO A 45 1.75 -9.21 -11.59
CA PRO A 45 1.53 -8.23 -10.53
C PRO A 45 2.13 -6.85 -10.86
N GLY A 46 3.30 -6.80 -11.50
CA GLY A 46 3.95 -5.55 -11.87
C GLY A 46 3.19 -4.74 -12.91
N ILE A 47 2.71 -5.38 -13.98
CA ILE A 47 1.88 -4.72 -15.00
C ILE A 47 0.53 -4.29 -14.39
N ALA A 48 -0.07 -5.17 -13.60
CA ALA A 48 -1.34 -4.92 -12.93
C ALA A 48 -1.26 -3.72 -11.96
N ALA A 49 -0.20 -3.64 -11.16
CA ALA A 49 0.08 -2.51 -10.28
C ALA A 49 0.32 -1.22 -11.07
N ALA A 50 1.15 -1.26 -12.12
CA ALA A 50 1.40 -0.09 -12.96
C ALA A 50 0.11 0.48 -13.58
N GLY A 51 -0.74 -0.39 -14.16
CA GLY A 51 -2.07 0.00 -14.65
C GLY A 51 -2.98 0.48 -13.52
N GLY A 52 -2.94 -0.22 -12.39
CA GLY A 52 -3.65 0.08 -11.15
C GLY A 52 -3.18 1.36 -10.43
N MET A 53 -2.10 2.00 -10.86
CA MET A 53 -1.69 3.32 -10.38
C MET A 53 -1.97 4.41 -11.41
N VAL A 54 -1.62 4.16 -12.67
CA VAL A 54 -1.75 5.16 -13.76
C VAL A 54 -3.22 5.47 -14.05
N VAL A 55 -4.07 4.45 -14.17
CA VAL A 55 -5.46 4.67 -14.58
C VAL A 55 -6.28 5.41 -13.51
N PRO A 56 -6.24 5.05 -12.20
CA PRO A 56 -6.91 5.84 -11.17
C PRO A 56 -6.46 7.30 -11.10
N ALA A 57 -5.15 7.55 -11.23
CA ALA A 57 -4.61 8.90 -11.27
C ALA A 57 -5.19 9.70 -12.44
N LEU A 58 -5.24 9.12 -13.64
CA LEU A 58 -5.82 9.77 -14.81
C LEU A 58 -7.32 10.03 -14.63
N VAL A 59 -8.08 9.06 -14.11
CA VAL A 59 -9.53 9.23 -13.82
C VAL A 59 -9.75 10.41 -12.86
N TYR A 60 -8.96 10.48 -11.78
CA TYR A 60 -9.03 11.58 -10.83
C TYR A 60 -8.72 12.94 -11.47
N VAL A 61 -7.63 13.02 -12.22
CA VAL A 61 -7.18 14.26 -12.88
C VAL A 61 -8.22 14.72 -13.90
N LEU A 62 -8.81 13.81 -14.67
CA LEU A 62 -9.83 14.14 -15.66
C LEU A 62 -11.09 14.74 -15.01
N ILE A 63 -11.52 14.21 -13.87
CA ILE A 63 -12.69 14.72 -13.13
C ILE A 63 -12.37 16.07 -12.48
N ASN A 64 -11.15 16.25 -11.97
CA ASN A 64 -10.73 17.46 -11.24
C ASN A 64 -9.98 18.49 -12.08
N ARG A 65 -9.96 18.36 -13.41
CA ARG A 65 -9.15 19.19 -14.31
C ARG A 65 -9.41 20.70 -14.17
N ASP A 66 -10.63 21.06 -13.81
CA ASP A 66 -11.09 22.45 -13.68
C ASP A 66 -10.88 22.99 -12.24
N ASN A 67 -10.42 22.16 -11.30
CA ASN A 67 -10.15 22.52 -9.91
C ASN A 67 -8.64 22.39 -9.60
N GLN A 68 -7.91 23.51 -9.74
CA GLN A 68 -6.46 23.55 -9.56
C GLN A 68 -6.03 23.13 -8.15
N ALA A 69 -6.80 23.46 -7.12
CA ALA A 69 -6.50 23.05 -5.76
C ALA A 69 -6.58 21.53 -5.59
N ALA A 70 -7.56 20.88 -6.22
CA ALA A 70 -7.76 19.43 -6.13
C ALA A 70 -6.68 18.62 -6.88
N LEU A 71 -5.98 19.18 -7.87
CA LEU A 71 -5.01 18.43 -8.67
C LEU A 71 -3.82 17.88 -7.87
N SER A 72 -3.50 18.46 -6.70
CA SER A 72 -2.49 17.90 -5.81
C SER A 72 -2.87 16.51 -5.27
N GLY A 73 -4.15 16.14 -5.27
CA GLY A 73 -4.65 14.85 -4.76
C GLY A 73 -4.60 13.68 -5.75
N TRP A 74 -3.93 13.82 -6.91
CA TRP A 74 -3.95 12.80 -7.97
C TRP A 74 -3.47 11.40 -7.54
N ALA A 75 -2.59 11.32 -6.53
CA ALA A 75 -2.06 10.06 -6.03
C ALA A 75 -3.03 9.33 -5.08
N ILE A 76 -4.09 9.98 -4.58
CA ILE A 76 -4.99 9.42 -3.56
C ILE A 76 -5.63 8.09 -3.99
N PRO A 77 -6.23 7.96 -5.20
CA PRO A 77 -6.87 6.71 -5.62
C PRO A 77 -5.88 5.67 -6.17
N THR A 78 -4.57 5.91 -6.08
CA THR A 78 -3.56 4.97 -6.60
C THR A 78 -3.16 3.90 -5.61
N ALA A 79 -3.47 4.07 -4.32
CA ALA A 79 -3.09 3.12 -3.29
C ALA A 79 -4.19 2.11 -2.97
N THR A 80 -3.78 0.96 -2.42
CA THR A 80 -4.65 -0.16 -2.05
C THR A 80 -4.38 -0.55 -0.61
N ASP A 81 -5.39 -0.57 0.25
CA ASP A 81 -5.29 -1.03 1.63
C ASP A 81 -5.30 -2.57 1.68
N ILE A 82 -4.09 -3.13 1.73
CA ILE A 82 -3.87 -4.58 1.79
C ILE A 82 -4.61 -5.26 2.95
N ALA A 83 -4.69 -4.62 4.12
CA ALA A 83 -5.25 -5.25 5.32
C ALA A 83 -6.77 -5.41 5.19
N PHE A 84 -7.46 -4.38 4.69
CA PHE A 84 -8.89 -4.47 4.42
C PHE A 84 -9.20 -5.37 3.22
N ALA A 85 -8.42 -5.30 2.15
CA ALA A 85 -8.64 -6.14 0.97
C ALA A 85 -8.49 -7.63 1.31
N LEU A 86 -7.43 -8.02 2.03
CA LEU A 86 -7.25 -9.38 2.54
C LEU A 86 -8.29 -9.75 3.62
N GLY A 87 -8.72 -8.79 4.44
CA GLY A 87 -9.79 -8.96 5.40
C GLY A 87 -11.11 -9.38 4.74
N VAL A 88 -11.55 -8.65 3.71
CA VAL A 88 -12.73 -9.02 2.90
C VAL A 88 -12.53 -10.38 2.25
N LEU A 89 -11.34 -10.64 1.72
CA LEU A 89 -11.02 -11.91 1.06
C LEU A 89 -11.07 -13.11 2.02
N SER A 90 -10.68 -12.90 3.28
CA SER A 90 -10.73 -13.93 4.32
C SER A 90 -12.16 -14.34 4.67
N LEU A 91 -13.12 -13.41 4.60
CA LEU A 91 -14.55 -13.67 4.83
C LEU A 91 -15.19 -14.53 3.73
N LEU A 92 -14.60 -14.53 2.53
CA LEU A 92 -15.06 -15.34 1.39
C LEU A 92 -14.56 -16.79 1.43
N GLY A 93 -13.69 -17.12 2.40
CA GLY A 93 -13.26 -18.49 2.70
C GLY A 93 -12.52 -19.18 1.55
N SER A 94 -12.99 -20.38 1.20
CA SER A 94 -12.40 -21.26 0.18
C SER A 94 -12.78 -20.90 -1.26
N ARG A 95 -13.70 -19.95 -1.46
CA ARG A 95 -14.14 -19.55 -2.81
C ARG A 95 -13.02 -18.90 -3.61
N VAL A 96 -12.05 -18.28 -2.94
CA VAL A 96 -10.96 -17.59 -3.61
C VAL A 96 -9.68 -18.43 -3.55
N PRO A 97 -9.13 -18.82 -4.71
CA PRO A 97 -7.83 -19.49 -4.83
C PRO A 97 -6.71 -18.81 -4.03
N ALA A 98 -5.83 -19.62 -3.43
CA ALA A 98 -4.65 -19.11 -2.72
C ALA A 98 -3.72 -18.30 -3.65
N SER A 99 -3.65 -18.67 -4.92
CA SER A 99 -2.89 -17.95 -5.96
C SER A 99 -3.33 -16.49 -6.11
N LEU A 100 -4.62 -16.18 -5.93
CA LEU A 100 -5.13 -14.81 -5.99
C LEU A 100 -4.84 -14.02 -4.73
N LYS A 101 -4.80 -14.66 -3.57
CA LYS A 101 -4.36 -14.02 -2.32
C LYS A 101 -2.92 -13.55 -2.47
N VAL A 102 -2.07 -14.40 -3.04
CA VAL A 102 -0.67 -14.07 -3.38
C VAL A 102 -0.61 -12.95 -4.42
N PHE A 103 -1.39 -13.03 -5.49
CA PHE A 103 -1.43 -11.98 -6.52
C PHE A 103 -1.84 -10.61 -5.95
N LEU A 104 -2.93 -10.56 -5.17
CA LEU A 104 -3.41 -9.33 -4.53
C LEU A 104 -2.37 -8.77 -3.56
N THR A 105 -1.74 -9.63 -2.76
CA THR A 105 -0.67 -9.24 -1.83
C THR A 105 0.49 -8.61 -2.59
N ALA A 106 0.99 -9.29 -3.63
CA ALA A 106 2.10 -8.79 -4.45
C ALA A 106 1.76 -7.46 -5.13
N LEU A 107 0.56 -7.33 -5.70
CA LEU A 107 0.08 -6.10 -6.32
C LEU A 107 0.03 -4.95 -5.30
N ALA A 108 -0.59 -5.19 -4.14
CA ALA A 108 -0.74 -4.16 -3.11
C ALA A 108 0.63 -3.68 -2.56
N ILE A 109 1.59 -4.60 -2.38
CA ILE A 109 2.96 -4.23 -1.97
C ILE A 109 3.63 -3.34 -3.03
N ILE A 110 3.49 -3.67 -4.31
CA ILE A 110 4.07 -2.87 -5.41
C ILE A 110 3.39 -1.49 -5.48
N ASP A 111 2.06 -1.43 -5.36
CA ASP A 111 1.29 -0.19 -5.30
C ASP A 111 1.74 0.69 -4.12
N ASP A 112 1.91 0.12 -2.92
CA ASP A 112 2.34 0.83 -1.71
C ASP A 112 3.76 1.37 -1.85
N LEU A 113 4.69 0.59 -2.40
CA LEU A 113 6.04 1.06 -2.70
C LEU A 113 6.01 2.19 -3.76
N GLY A 114 5.18 2.04 -4.78
CA GLY A 114 4.95 3.07 -5.79
C GLY A 114 4.41 4.36 -5.18
N ALA A 115 3.43 4.25 -4.28
CA ALA A 115 2.87 5.37 -3.54
C ALA A 115 3.94 6.06 -2.67
N VAL A 116 4.80 5.32 -1.98
CA VAL A 116 5.93 5.90 -1.22
C VAL A 116 6.86 6.70 -2.12
N ILE A 117 7.19 6.20 -3.31
CA ILE A 117 8.04 6.91 -4.26
C ILE A 117 7.36 8.18 -4.74
N ILE A 118 6.06 8.12 -5.06
CA ILE A 118 5.27 9.30 -5.43
C ILE A 118 5.26 10.33 -4.30
N ILE A 119 5.02 9.89 -3.07
CA ILE A 119 5.06 10.73 -1.87
C ILE A 119 6.42 11.45 -1.75
N ALA A 120 7.51 10.68 -1.88
CA ALA A 120 8.88 11.18 -1.80
C ALA A 120 9.18 12.29 -2.83
N LEU A 121 8.68 12.13 -4.05
CA LEU A 121 9.01 13.03 -5.16
C LEU A 121 8.09 14.24 -5.24
N PHE A 122 6.80 14.10 -4.92
CA PHE A 122 5.79 15.13 -5.20
C PHE A 122 5.28 15.88 -3.98
N TYR A 123 5.41 15.33 -2.77
CA TYR A 123 4.84 15.94 -1.55
C TYR A 123 5.91 16.41 -0.55
N THR A 124 7.19 16.31 -0.89
CA THR A 124 8.30 16.70 -0.01
C THR A 124 8.46 18.21 -0.01
N SER A 125 8.56 18.84 1.17
CA SER A 125 8.73 20.30 1.31
C SER A 125 9.79 20.66 2.35
N GLY A 126 10.54 21.74 2.11
CA GLY A 126 11.50 22.29 3.09
C GLY A 126 12.74 21.42 3.35
N LEU A 127 13.52 21.13 2.30
CA LEU A 127 14.70 20.26 2.41
C LEU A 127 15.84 20.89 3.24
N SER A 128 16.20 20.23 4.33
CA SER A 128 17.45 20.52 5.05
C SER A 128 18.55 19.57 4.58
N LEU A 129 19.47 20.10 3.77
CA LEU A 129 20.61 19.34 3.23
C LEU A 129 21.49 18.72 4.31
N ALA A 130 21.62 19.38 5.47
CA ALA A 130 22.41 18.89 6.59
C ALA A 130 21.82 17.61 7.20
N TYR A 131 20.52 17.62 7.51
CA TYR A 131 19.84 16.44 8.04
C TYR A 131 19.74 15.32 6.99
N LEU A 132 19.60 15.67 5.71
CA LEU A 132 19.60 14.71 4.61
C LEU A 132 20.96 14.02 4.46
N ALA A 133 22.07 14.77 4.51
CA ALA A 133 23.42 14.20 4.48
C ALA A 133 23.67 13.28 5.69
N ALA A 134 23.22 13.67 6.88
CA ALA A 134 23.28 12.84 8.07
C ALA A 134 22.46 11.54 7.91
N ALA A 135 21.25 11.61 7.33
CA ALA A 135 20.41 10.45 7.05
C ALA A 135 21.11 9.48 6.08
N PHE A 136 21.73 9.98 5.02
CA PHE A 136 22.56 9.15 4.12
C PHE A 136 23.75 8.51 4.84
N GLY A 137 24.39 9.22 5.79
CA GLY A 137 25.44 8.66 6.64
C GLY A 137 24.95 7.48 7.49
N VAL A 138 23.75 7.58 8.06
CA VAL A 138 23.12 6.48 8.82
C VAL A 138 22.77 5.30 7.91
N ILE A 139 22.23 5.55 6.71
CA ILE A 139 21.98 4.51 5.71
C ILE A 139 23.29 3.80 5.33
N ALA A 140 24.37 4.55 5.09
CA ALA A 140 25.68 3.97 4.78
C ALA A 140 26.19 3.07 5.92
N LEU A 141 25.98 3.47 7.17
CA LEU A 141 26.32 2.65 8.34
C LEU A 141 25.46 1.37 8.43
N LEU A 142 24.15 1.48 8.19
CA LEU A 142 23.24 0.34 8.13
C LEU A 142 23.66 -0.66 7.04
N VAL A 143 24.03 -0.16 5.85
CA VAL A 143 24.55 -0.98 4.74
C VAL A 143 25.89 -1.62 5.12
N LEU A 144 26.78 -0.90 5.81
CA LEU A 144 28.05 -1.45 6.29
C LEU A 144 27.82 -2.60 7.28
N LEU A 145 26.92 -2.43 8.26
CA LEU A 145 26.54 -3.50 9.18
C LEU A 145 25.99 -4.71 8.44
N ASN A 146 25.13 -4.49 7.43
CA ASN A 146 24.60 -5.56 6.60
C ASN A 146 25.70 -6.31 5.84
N ARG A 147 26.64 -5.60 5.23
CA ARG A 147 27.79 -6.19 4.53
C ARG A 147 28.72 -6.96 5.46
N MET A 148 28.86 -6.52 6.72
CA MET A 148 29.59 -7.23 7.77
C MET A 148 28.83 -8.44 8.33
N ARG A 149 27.63 -8.75 7.82
CA ARG A 149 26.74 -9.83 8.29
C ARG A 149 26.44 -9.75 9.78
N ALA A 150 26.20 -8.54 10.29
CA ALA A 150 25.73 -8.36 11.64
C ALA A 150 24.29 -8.87 11.78
N MET A 151 24.10 -10.10 12.28
CA MET A 151 22.76 -10.73 12.36
C MET A 151 21.92 -10.27 13.56
N LYS A 152 22.46 -9.40 14.43
CA LYS A 152 21.70 -8.86 15.55
C LYS A 152 20.80 -7.74 15.05
N LEU A 153 19.52 -7.80 15.39
CA LEU A 153 18.51 -6.84 14.93
C LEU A 153 18.59 -5.47 15.64
N TRP A 154 18.93 -5.45 16.93
CA TRP A 154 18.90 -4.23 17.76
C TRP A 154 19.71 -3.04 17.19
N PRO A 155 20.96 -3.22 16.68
CA PRO A 155 21.70 -2.12 16.03
C PRO A 155 20.95 -1.47 14.86
N TYR A 156 20.26 -2.28 14.03
CA TYR A 156 19.47 -1.77 12.92
C TYR A 156 18.27 -0.96 13.42
N LEU A 157 17.56 -1.46 14.43
CA LEU A 157 16.41 -0.75 14.99
C LEU A 157 16.81 0.59 15.63
N LEU A 158 17.92 0.61 16.38
CA LEU A 158 18.43 1.84 16.99
C LEU A 158 18.83 2.87 15.93
N LEU A 159 19.59 2.46 14.92
CA LEU A 159 19.94 3.33 13.79
C LEU A 159 18.72 3.71 12.95
N GLY A 160 17.71 2.84 12.86
CA GLY A 160 16.43 3.11 12.23
C GLY A 160 15.66 4.25 12.91
N VAL A 161 15.64 4.29 14.25
CA VAL A 161 15.06 5.41 15.00
C VAL A 161 15.83 6.70 14.74
N VAL A 162 17.17 6.63 14.73
CA VAL A 162 18.00 7.80 14.39
C VAL A 162 17.71 8.28 12.97
N LEU A 163 17.63 7.36 12.00
CA LEU A 163 17.29 7.65 10.62
C LEU A 163 15.92 8.33 10.52
N TRP A 164 14.90 7.80 11.20
CA TRP A 164 13.56 8.37 11.24
C TRP A 164 13.56 9.81 11.75
N VAL A 165 14.26 10.10 12.85
CA VAL A 165 14.38 11.47 13.39
C VAL A 165 15.07 12.41 12.40
N LEU A 166 16.15 11.95 11.75
CA LEU A 166 16.88 12.76 10.76
C LEU A 166 16.04 13.04 9.52
N VAL A 167 15.32 12.03 9.01
CA VAL A 167 14.41 12.18 7.88
C VAL A 167 13.29 13.15 8.21
N LEU A 168 12.65 13.00 9.38
CA LEU A 168 11.62 13.92 9.87
C LEU A 168 12.10 15.38 9.92
N LYS A 169 13.33 15.63 10.38
CA LYS A 169 13.93 16.97 10.40
C LYS A 169 14.43 17.46 9.04
N SER A 170 14.63 16.56 8.08
CA SER A 170 15.12 16.89 6.74
C SER A 170 14.04 17.44 5.81
N GLY A 171 12.76 17.34 6.19
CA GLY A 171 11.62 17.69 5.32
C GLY A 171 11.18 16.55 4.39
N VAL A 172 11.94 15.45 4.35
CA VAL A 172 11.55 14.21 3.69
C VAL A 172 10.56 13.43 4.56
N HIS A 173 9.64 12.71 3.93
CA HIS A 173 8.62 11.93 4.64
C HIS A 173 9.23 10.83 5.51
N ALA A 174 8.81 10.78 6.77
CA ALA A 174 9.34 9.85 7.75
C ALA A 174 9.10 8.37 7.41
N THR A 175 8.09 8.09 6.57
CA THR A 175 7.77 6.74 6.06
C THR A 175 8.90 6.12 5.23
N LEU A 176 9.68 6.94 4.51
CA LEU A 176 10.84 6.48 3.74
C LEU A 176 11.93 5.89 4.63
N ALA A 177 12.05 6.34 5.88
CA ALA A 177 12.99 5.77 6.83
C ALA A 177 12.67 4.30 7.12
N GLY A 178 11.38 3.95 7.21
CA GLY A 178 10.92 2.57 7.39
C GLY A 178 11.35 1.66 6.24
N VAL A 179 11.06 2.07 5.00
CA VAL A 179 11.45 1.31 3.79
C VAL A 179 12.98 1.21 3.69
N ALA A 180 13.70 2.32 3.86
CA ALA A 180 15.16 2.33 3.79
C ALA A 180 15.79 1.41 4.84
N LEU A 181 15.29 1.44 6.08
CA LEU A 181 15.72 0.52 7.13
C LEU A 181 15.46 -0.94 6.72
N ALA A 182 14.26 -1.26 6.25
CA ALA A 182 13.89 -2.60 5.83
C ALA A 182 14.85 -3.19 4.79
N LEU A 183 15.22 -2.37 3.79
CA LEU A 183 16.15 -2.77 2.73
C LEU A 183 17.55 -3.10 3.25
N THR A 184 17.94 -2.56 4.41
CA THR A 184 19.24 -2.82 5.05
C THR A 184 19.24 -3.98 6.05
N ILE A 185 18.08 -4.47 6.50
CA ILE A 185 18.01 -5.58 7.47
C ILE A 185 18.42 -6.90 6.80
N PRO A 186 19.32 -7.71 7.38
CA PRO A 186 19.78 -8.96 6.76
C PRO A 186 18.67 -9.97 6.55
N LEU A 187 18.67 -10.61 5.37
CA LEU A 187 17.84 -11.76 5.03
C LEU A 187 18.77 -12.96 4.80
N GLU A 188 18.60 -14.00 5.60
CA GLU A 188 19.27 -15.29 5.38
C GLU A 188 18.31 -16.22 4.63
N ARG A 189 18.77 -16.75 3.50
CA ARG A 189 17.98 -17.64 2.64
C ARG A 189 18.07 -19.05 3.19
N SER A 190 16.95 -19.63 3.58
CA SER A 190 16.88 -21.03 4.03
C SER A 190 16.10 -21.86 3.00
N PRO A 191 16.80 -22.62 2.13
CA PRO A 191 16.13 -23.43 1.12
C PRO A 191 15.19 -24.45 1.76
N GLY A 192 13.90 -24.42 1.40
CA GLY A 192 12.89 -25.37 1.85
C GLY A 192 12.15 -25.01 3.14
N ILE A 193 12.49 -23.89 3.80
CA ILE A 193 11.74 -23.36 4.96
C ILE A 193 11.14 -22.01 4.56
N SER A 194 9.81 -21.94 4.46
CA SER A 194 9.10 -20.66 4.43
C SER A 194 9.12 -20.06 5.84
N ASP A 195 9.72 -18.89 5.99
CA ASP A 195 9.80 -18.09 7.24
C ASP A 195 10.75 -18.63 8.33
N ASP A 196 12.05 -18.66 8.03
CA ASP A 196 13.09 -18.98 9.03
C ASP A 196 13.30 -17.84 10.05
N THR A 197 12.42 -17.79 11.05
CA THR A 197 12.47 -16.79 12.14
C THR A 197 13.60 -17.04 13.14
N GLU A 198 14.18 -18.23 13.15
CA GLU A 198 15.28 -18.60 14.05
C GLU A 198 16.61 -18.00 13.59
N HIS A 199 16.89 -18.05 12.29
CA HIS A 199 18.19 -17.62 11.74
C HIS A 199 18.11 -16.28 11.03
N SER A 200 16.98 -15.93 10.41
CA SER A 200 16.86 -14.70 9.60
C SER A 200 16.30 -13.52 10.40
N PRO A 201 17.07 -12.43 10.57
CA PRO A 201 16.62 -11.24 11.30
C PRO A 201 15.41 -10.57 10.63
N LEU A 202 15.36 -10.58 9.30
CA LEU A 202 14.24 -10.08 8.51
C LEU A 202 12.95 -10.83 8.86
N HIS A 203 12.92 -12.16 8.71
CA HIS A 203 11.73 -12.96 9.00
C HIS A 203 11.25 -12.78 10.44
N ARG A 204 12.18 -12.72 11.41
CA ARG A 204 11.82 -12.48 12.82
C ARG A 204 11.12 -11.14 13.02
N LEU A 205 11.65 -10.07 12.43
CA LEU A 205 11.04 -8.75 12.55
C LEU A 205 9.70 -8.69 11.82
N GLU A 206 9.64 -9.19 10.59
CA GLU A 206 8.45 -9.25 9.76
C GLU A 206 7.31 -9.99 10.48
N HIS A 207 7.57 -11.18 11.02
CA HIS A 207 6.59 -11.96 11.78
C HIS A 207 6.09 -11.23 13.02
N GLY A 208 6.96 -10.48 13.72
CA GLY A 208 6.56 -9.64 14.84
C GLY A 208 5.68 -8.47 14.41
N LEU A 209 6.03 -7.81 13.31
CA LEU A 209 5.28 -6.69 12.75
C LEU A 209 3.94 -7.12 12.17
N HIS A 210 3.81 -8.30 11.56
CA HIS A 210 2.51 -8.84 11.11
C HIS A 210 1.51 -9.07 12.24
N LYS A 211 1.97 -9.21 13.50
CA LYS A 211 1.09 -9.27 14.69
C LYS A 211 0.70 -7.90 15.21
N LEU A 212 1.55 -6.90 14.99
CA LEU A 212 1.38 -5.55 15.55
C LEU A 212 0.68 -4.61 14.56
N VAL A 213 1.09 -4.63 13.30
CA VAL A 213 0.65 -3.64 12.32
C VAL A 213 -0.85 -3.75 12.00
N PRO A 214 -1.40 -4.92 11.63
CA PRO A 214 -2.82 -5.03 11.32
C PRO A 214 -3.75 -4.84 12.52
N PHE A 215 -3.28 -5.13 13.74
CA PHE A 215 -4.10 -5.12 14.95
C PHE A 215 -3.95 -3.87 15.82
N LEU A 216 -2.86 -3.11 15.66
CA LEU A 216 -2.58 -1.91 16.45
C LEU A 216 -2.36 -0.69 15.55
N VAL A 217 -1.41 -0.74 14.62
CA VAL A 217 -1.04 0.42 13.79
C VAL A 217 -2.19 0.86 12.90
N ILE A 218 -2.70 -0.05 12.06
CA ILE A 218 -3.75 0.26 11.08
C ILE A 218 -5.05 0.69 11.79
N PRO A 219 -5.54 0.00 12.85
CA PRO A 219 -6.75 0.44 13.56
C PRO A 219 -6.59 1.80 14.24
N ILE A 220 -5.46 2.08 14.88
CA ILE A 220 -5.22 3.39 15.51
C ILE A 220 -5.15 4.49 14.44
N PHE A 221 -4.43 4.25 13.34
CA PHE A 221 -4.32 5.19 12.24
C PHE A 221 -5.71 5.47 11.62
N GLY A 222 -6.47 4.42 11.32
CA GLY A 222 -7.83 4.52 10.80
C GLY A 222 -8.74 5.28 11.77
N PHE A 223 -8.71 4.95 13.05
CA PHE A 223 -9.52 5.65 14.06
C PHE A 223 -9.21 7.15 14.15
N ALA A 224 -7.93 7.51 14.10
CA ALA A 224 -7.50 8.90 14.22
C ALA A 224 -7.80 9.74 12.97
N ASN A 225 -7.75 9.13 11.78
CA ASN A 225 -7.78 9.87 10.51
C ASN A 225 -9.06 9.66 9.68
N ALA A 226 -9.82 8.58 9.91
CA ALA A 226 -11.09 8.33 9.21
C ALA A 226 -12.25 9.15 9.79
N GLY A 227 -12.05 9.83 10.92
CA GLY A 227 -13.04 10.73 11.49
C GLY A 227 -13.39 11.86 10.52
N VAL A 228 -14.65 11.88 10.08
CA VAL A 228 -15.25 12.97 9.29
C VAL A 228 -16.38 13.59 10.11
N SER A 229 -16.40 14.92 10.19
CA SER A 229 -17.55 15.61 10.79
C SER A 229 -18.77 15.46 9.88
N LEU A 230 -19.71 14.60 10.27
CA LEU A 230 -20.98 14.42 9.56
C LEU A 230 -21.95 15.58 9.80
N GLY A 231 -21.67 16.43 10.80
CA GLY A 231 -22.44 17.64 11.06
C GLY A 231 -22.22 18.65 9.92
N GLY A 232 -23.26 18.89 9.12
CA GLY A 232 -23.21 19.80 7.97
C GLY A 232 -22.87 19.14 6.63
N LEU A 233 -22.80 17.81 6.57
CA LEU A 233 -22.56 17.06 5.33
C LEU A 233 -23.78 17.21 4.41
N SER A 234 -23.70 18.15 3.48
CA SER A 234 -24.72 18.33 2.46
C SER A 234 -24.63 17.21 1.42
N PHE A 235 -25.76 16.81 0.84
CA PHE A 235 -25.75 15.91 -0.34
C PHE A 235 -24.89 16.47 -1.49
N ALA A 236 -24.66 17.78 -1.55
CA ALA A 236 -23.78 18.40 -2.53
C ALA A 236 -22.31 18.00 -2.34
N ALA A 237 -21.85 17.72 -1.11
CA ALA A 237 -20.47 17.29 -0.86
C ALA A 237 -20.16 15.89 -1.45
N LEU A 238 -21.18 15.03 -1.62
CA LEU A 238 -21.04 13.73 -2.29
C LEU A 238 -20.90 13.85 -3.81
N ILE A 239 -21.42 14.93 -4.39
CA ILE A 239 -21.42 15.20 -5.84
C ILE A 239 -20.27 16.18 -6.19
N GLU A 240 -19.51 16.62 -5.20
CA GLU A 240 -18.35 17.48 -5.43
C GLU A 240 -17.30 16.75 -6.30
N PRO A 241 -16.72 17.42 -7.32
CA PRO A 241 -15.75 16.81 -8.22
C PRO A 241 -14.57 16.13 -7.51
N LEU A 242 -14.11 16.69 -6.38
CA LEU A 242 -13.04 16.11 -5.57
C LEU A 242 -13.45 14.75 -5.01
N THR A 243 -14.59 14.70 -4.30
CA THR A 243 -15.16 13.49 -3.71
C THR A 243 -15.43 12.42 -4.77
N LEU A 244 -16.08 12.81 -5.89
CA LEU A 244 -16.36 11.92 -7.00
C LEU A 244 -15.10 11.45 -7.71
N GLY A 245 -14.10 12.32 -7.87
CA GLY A 245 -12.82 12.00 -8.49
C GLY A 245 -12.07 10.92 -7.72
N VAL A 246 -12.04 11.01 -6.38
CA VAL A 246 -11.46 9.97 -5.53
C VAL A 246 -12.26 8.67 -5.63
N ALA A 247 -13.59 8.73 -5.44
CA ALA A 247 -14.42 7.54 -5.45
C ALA A 247 -14.39 6.81 -6.80
N ALA A 248 -14.49 7.55 -7.92
CA ALA A 248 -14.41 7.00 -9.26
C ALA A 248 -13.00 6.47 -9.58
N GLY A 249 -11.93 7.15 -9.14
CA GLY A 249 -10.57 6.65 -9.28
C GLY A 249 -10.37 5.32 -8.56
N LEU A 250 -10.87 5.20 -7.33
CA LEU A 250 -10.80 3.96 -6.54
C LEU A 250 -11.63 2.84 -7.14
N VAL A 251 -12.88 3.10 -7.58
CA VAL A 251 -13.76 2.03 -8.08
C VAL A 251 -13.48 1.73 -9.56
N LEU A 252 -13.67 2.71 -10.43
CA LEU A 252 -13.55 2.52 -11.88
C LEU A 252 -12.09 2.53 -12.31
N GLY A 253 -11.28 3.41 -11.75
CA GLY A 253 -9.87 3.51 -12.10
C GLY A 253 -9.11 2.24 -11.76
N LYS A 254 -9.28 1.68 -10.56
CA LYS A 254 -8.61 0.43 -10.17
C LYS A 254 -9.16 -0.76 -10.94
N LEU A 255 -10.48 -0.84 -11.14
CA LEU A 255 -11.07 -1.87 -11.98
C LEU A 255 -10.46 -1.86 -13.39
N VAL A 256 -10.53 -0.73 -14.10
CA VAL A 256 -10.03 -0.63 -15.48
C VAL A 256 -8.50 -0.79 -15.52
N GLY A 257 -7.79 -0.18 -14.57
CA GLY A 257 -6.34 -0.25 -14.47
C GLY A 257 -5.82 -1.65 -14.22
N VAL A 258 -6.27 -2.30 -13.14
CA VAL A 258 -5.80 -3.64 -12.74
C VAL A 258 -6.34 -4.70 -13.69
N PHE A 259 -7.66 -4.76 -13.91
CA PHE A 259 -8.27 -5.78 -14.77
C PHE A 259 -7.83 -5.61 -16.22
N GLY A 260 -7.89 -4.39 -16.75
CA GLY A 260 -7.56 -4.09 -18.14
C GLY A 260 -6.10 -4.38 -18.47
N SER A 261 -5.16 -3.92 -17.64
CA SER A 261 -3.74 -4.19 -17.86
C SER A 261 -3.40 -5.68 -17.69
N SER A 262 -3.99 -6.36 -16.70
CA SER A 262 -3.83 -7.81 -16.53
C SER A 262 -4.39 -8.58 -17.72
N ALA A 263 -5.59 -8.23 -18.19
CA ALA A 263 -6.22 -8.87 -19.34
C ALA A 263 -5.41 -8.69 -20.62
N LEU A 264 -4.84 -7.50 -20.84
CA LEU A 264 -3.94 -7.25 -21.96
C LEU A 264 -2.65 -8.06 -21.84
N ALA A 265 -2.02 -8.09 -20.67
CA ALA A 265 -0.80 -8.87 -20.44
C ALA A 265 -1.01 -10.36 -20.72
N ILE A 266 -2.14 -10.91 -20.25
CA ILE A 266 -2.51 -12.31 -20.49
C ILE A 266 -2.82 -12.56 -21.97
N ARG A 267 -3.60 -11.67 -22.60
CA ARG A 267 -3.96 -11.79 -24.02
C ARG A 267 -2.76 -11.72 -24.96
N PHE A 268 -1.74 -10.94 -24.63
CA PHE A 268 -0.50 -10.84 -25.40
C PHE A 268 0.53 -11.91 -25.05
N GLY A 269 0.21 -12.85 -24.15
CA GLY A 269 1.13 -13.93 -23.74
C GLY A 269 2.33 -13.44 -22.93
N LEU A 270 2.23 -12.27 -22.28
CA LEU A 270 3.27 -11.74 -21.38
C LEU A 270 3.20 -12.37 -19.99
N ALA A 271 2.03 -12.93 -19.64
CA ALA A 271 1.77 -13.56 -18.35
C ALA A 271 0.62 -14.58 -18.45
N ASP A 272 0.55 -15.48 -17.48
CA ASP A 272 -0.53 -16.45 -17.34
C ASP A 272 -1.54 -16.00 -16.27
N LEU A 273 -2.79 -16.45 -16.41
CA LEU A 273 -3.79 -16.30 -15.36
C LEU A 273 -3.33 -17.03 -14.09
N PRO A 274 -3.59 -16.50 -12.87
CA PRO A 274 -3.26 -17.22 -11.65
C PRO A 274 -3.88 -18.61 -11.62
N VAL A 275 -3.12 -19.60 -11.11
CA VAL A 275 -3.54 -21.01 -11.06
C VAL A 275 -4.89 -21.14 -10.35
N ASN A 276 -5.82 -21.90 -10.93
CA ASN A 276 -7.19 -22.12 -10.44
C ASN A 276 -8.05 -20.85 -10.34
N ALA A 277 -7.63 -19.73 -10.95
CA ALA A 277 -8.43 -18.52 -11.05
C ALA A 277 -9.16 -18.45 -12.40
N GLY A 278 -10.25 -17.69 -12.43
CA GLY A 278 -11.02 -17.39 -13.62
C GLY A 278 -11.17 -15.88 -13.81
N TRP A 279 -11.77 -15.44 -14.92
CA TRP A 279 -11.96 -14.01 -15.20
C TRP A 279 -12.87 -13.30 -14.19
N LEU A 280 -13.89 -13.98 -13.66
CA LEU A 280 -14.73 -13.43 -12.58
C LEU A 280 -13.93 -13.20 -11.30
N HIS A 281 -12.99 -14.10 -10.99
CA HIS A 281 -12.09 -13.91 -9.87
C HIS A 281 -11.17 -12.71 -10.08
N MET A 282 -10.60 -12.55 -11.29
CA MET A 282 -9.78 -11.38 -11.63
C MET A 282 -10.59 -10.08 -11.54
N LEU A 283 -11.85 -10.08 -11.98
CA LEU A 283 -12.73 -8.92 -11.89
C LEU A 283 -13.02 -8.56 -10.42
N GLY A 284 -13.36 -9.55 -9.60
CA GLY A 284 -13.59 -9.38 -8.17
C GLY A 284 -12.37 -8.86 -7.41
N ILE A 285 -11.19 -9.43 -7.66
CA ILE A 285 -9.92 -8.97 -7.06
C ILE A 285 -9.58 -7.55 -7.53
N SER A 286 -9.79 -7.22 -8.80
CA SER A 286 -9.53 -5.86 -9.32
C SER A 286 -10.42 -4.81 -8.66
N LEU A 287 -11.66 -5.17 -8.30
CA LEU A 287 -12.55 -4.33 -7.49
C LEU A 287 -12.05 -4.21 -6.05
N LEU A 288 -11.58 -5.29 -5.43
CA LEU A 288 -10.98 -5.22 -4.08
C LEU A 288 -9.70 -4.37 -4.03
N CYS A 289 -8.96 -4.26 -5.14
CA CYS A 289 -7.86 -3.29 -5.24
C CYS A 289 -8.34 -1.83 -5.16
N GLY A 290 -9.64 -1.58 -5.32
CA GLY A 290 -10.28 -0.28 -5.11
C GLY A 290 -10.48 0.11 -3.65
N ILE A 291 -10.16 -0.76 -2.70
CA ILE A 291 -10.23 -0.46 -1.27
C ILE A 291 -8.98 0.34 -0.91
N GLY A 292 -9.03 1.67 -1.04
CA GLY A 292 -7.89 2.55 -0.73
C GLY A 292 -7.72 2.88 0.75
N PHE A 293 -8.84 2.89 1.50
CA PHE A 293 -8.98 3.21 2.92
C PHE A 293 -7.76 3.87 3.59
N THR A 294 -6.96 3.16 4.39
CA THR A 294 -5.90 3.80 5.20
C THR A 294 -4.80 4.43 4.36
N MET A 295 -4.40 3.80 3.26
CA MET A 295 -3.34 4.30 2.40
C MET A 295 -3.77 5.53 1.61
N SER A 296 -5.00 5.54 1.08
CA SER A 296 -5.57 6.73 0.46
C SER A 296 -5.79 7.85 1.48
N LEU A 297 -6.18 7.53 2.72
CA LEU A 297 -6.32 8.53 3.79
C LEU A 297 -4.96 9.18 4.09
N PHE A 298 -3.91 8.37 4.17
CA PHE A 298 -2.55 8.85 4.38
C PHE A 298 -2.10 9.79 3.26
N ILE A 299 -2.29 9.41 2.00
CA ILE A 299 -1.95 10.27 0.85
C ILE A 299 -2.81 11.55 0.87
N GLY A 300 -4.10 11.46 1.22
CA GLY A 300 -4.99 12.62 1.32
C GLY A 300 -4.52 13.64 2.36
N LEU A 301 -4.05 13.18 3.52
CA LEU A 301 -3.47 14.05 4.56
C LEU A 301 -2.22 14.78 4.08
N LEU A 302 -1.39 14.12 3.26
CA LEU A 302 -0.19 14.74 2.68
C LEU A 302 -0.55 15.72 1.56
N ALA A 303 -1.49 15.35 0.69
CA ALA A 303 -1.87 16.15 -0.47
C ALA A 303 -2.58 17.46 -0.11
N PHE A 304 -3.31 17.46 1.00
CA PHE A 304 -4.13 18.58 1.45
C PHE A 304 -3.77 19.03 2.87
N ALA A 305 -2.52 18.88 3.29
CA ALA A 305 -2.05 19.22 4.65
C ALA A 305 -2.42 20.65 5.10
N ALA A 306 -2.52 21.59 4.16
CA ALA A 306 -2.84 23.00 4.41
C ALA A 306 -4.35 23.33 4.35
N ASP A 307 -5.21 22.42 3.88
CA ASP A 307 -6.64 22.68 3.66
C ASP A 307 -7.53 21.60 4.30
N PRO A 308 -8.04 21.85 5.52
CA PRO A 308 -8.92 20.91 6.21
C PRO A 308 -10.23 20.60 5.47
N ALA A 309 -10.76 21.54 4.69
CA ALA A 309 -12.03 21.33 3.98
C ALA A 309 -11.85 20.33 2.83
N LEU A 310 -10.75 20.44 2.09
CA LEU A 310 -10.40 19.47 1.04
C LEU A 310 -10.08 18.09 1.64
N GLN A 311 -9.46 18.03 2.82
CA GLN A 311 -9.24 16.75 3.52
C GLN A 311 -10.55 16.05 3.85
N ASP A 312 -11.55 16.77 4.36
CA ASP A 312 -12.84 16.16 4.72
C ASP A 312 -13.60 15.66 3.48
N ALA A 313 -13.61 16.42 2.38
CA ALA A 313 -14.18 15.97 1.10
C ALA A 313 -13.48 14.70 0.58
N VAL A 314 -12.15 14.67 0.62
CA VAL A 314 -11.35 13.49 0.25
C VAL A 314 -11.68 12.29 1.11
N LYS A 315 -11.75 12.44 2.44
CA LYS A 315 -12.09 11.33 3.35
C LYS A 315 -13.44 10.73 2.98
N VAL A 316 -14.45 11.55 2.70
CA VAL A 316 -15.77 11.08 2.25
C VAL A 316 -15.64 10.27 0.95
N GLY A 317 -14.87 10.78 -0.03
CA GLY A 317 -14.64 10.10 -1.30
C GLY A 317 -13.92 8.75 -1.13
N ILE A 318 -12.92 8.70 -0.26
CA ILE A 318 -12.17 7.47 0.05
C ILE A 318 -13.09 6.44 0.72
N LEU A 319 -13.85 6.85 1.73
CA LEU A 319 -14.74 5.95 2.48
C LEU A 319 -15.85 5.41 1.58
N ALA A 320 -16.51 6.27 0.80
CA ALA A 320 -17.57 5.88 -0.13
C ALA A 320 -17.02 4.98 -1.25
N GLY A 321 -15.93 5.37 -1.89
CA GLY A 321 -15.28 4.58 -2.95
C GLY A 321 -14.82 3.22 -2.45
N SER A 322 -14.14 3.17 -1.31
CA SER A 322 -13.65 1.91 -0.71
C SER A 322 -14.80 0.98 -0.32
N LEU A 323 -15.90 1.53 0.23
CA LEU A 323 -17.07 0.73 0.57
C LEU A 323 -17.74 0.14 -0.68
N VAL A 324 -17.93 0.94 -1.73
CA VAL A 324 -18.49 0.47 -3.00
C VAL A 324 -17.59 -0.60 -3.64
N ALA A 325 -16.28 -0.36 -3.68
CA ALA A 325 -15.29 -1.32 -4.16
C ALA A 325 -15.34 -2.65 -3.39
N ALA A 326 -15.39 -2.60 -2.06
CA ALA A 326 -15.49 -3.77 -1.21
C ALA A 326 -16.78 -4.56 -1.45
N LEU A 327 -17.93 -3.88 -1.51
CA LEU A 327 -19.23 -4.53 -1.72
C LEU A 327 -19.33 -5.16 -3.11
N LEU A 328 -18.93 -4.44 -4.16
CA LEU A 328 -18.96 -4.97 -5.53
C LEU A 328 -17.95 -6.10 -5.71
N GLY A 329 -16.74 -5.96 -5.19
CA GLY A 329 -15.72 -7.01 -5.24
C GLY A 329 -16.17 -8.28 -4.52
N ALA A 330 -16.75 -8.14 -3.33
CA ALA A 330 -17.32 -9.26 -2.59
C ALA A 330 -18.50 -9.89 -3.35
N ALA A 331 -19.42 -9.10 -3.89
CA ALA A 331 -20.56 -9.60 -4.65
C ALA A 331 -20.14 -10.42 -5.88
N VAL A 332 -19.14 -9.96 -6.63
CA VAL A 332 -18.60 -10.70 -7.78
C VAL A 332 -17.91 -11.99 -7.35
N LEU A 333 -17.11 -11.96 -6.28
CA LEU A 333 -16.42 -13.16 -5.80
C LEU A 333 -17.38 -14.20 -5.20
N LEU A 334 -18.54 -13.77 -4.69
CA LEU A 334 -19.60 -14.68 -4.24
C LEU A 334 -20.26 -15.42 -5.40
N THR A 335 -20.32 -14.82 -6.59
CA THR A 335 -20.89 -15.45 -7.80
C THR A 335 -19.86 -16.21 -8.63
N ALA A 336 -18.56 -16.05 -8.34
CA ALA A 336 -17.51 -16.80 -9.01
C ALA A 336 -17.61 -18.32 -8.70
N PRO A 337 -17.32 -19.19 -9.68
CA PRO A 337 -17.23 -20.63 -9.45
C PRO A 337 -16.21 -20.93 -8.35
N ALA A 338 -16.50 -21.89 -7.47
CA ALA A 338 -15.56 -22.27 -6.42
C ALA A 338 -14.25 -22.77 -7.05
N ALA A 339 -13.12 -22.39 -6.45
CA ALA A 339 -11.80 -22.86 -6.85
C ALA A 339 -11.77 -24.39 -6.95
N GLY A 340 -11.51 -24.93 -8.15
CA GLY A 340 -11.41 -26.38 -8.40
C GLY A 340 -12.68 -27.08 -8.91
N ALA A 341 -13.77 -26.36 -9.21
CA ALA A 341 -14.98 -26.99 -9.76
C ALA A 341 -14.87 -27.48 -11.22
N ASP A 342 -13.82 -27.07 -11.95
CA ASP A 342 -13.59 -27.47 -13.35
C ASP A 342 -12.71 -28.74 -13.48
N GLU A 343 -12.21 -29.34 -12.39
CA GLU A 343 -11.45 -30.60 -12.46
C GLU A 343 -12.33 -31.87 -12.50
N ASP A 344 -13.64 -31.76 -12.27
CA ASP A 344 -14.57 -32.90 -12.23
C ASP A 344 -15.32 -33.15 -13.57
N VAL A 345 -14.93 -32.46 -14.65
CA VAL A 345 -15.54 -32.64 -15.99
C VAL A 345 -14.45 -32.75 -17.04
N ASP A 346 -13.76 -33.89 -17.10
CA ASP A 346 -13.14 -34.45 -18.31
C ASP A 346 -12.85 -35.96 -18.13
#